data_AF-A0A918VE97-F1
#
_entry.id   AF-A0A918VE97-F1
#
_cell.length_a   1.000
_cell.length_b   1.000
_cell.length_c   1.000
_cell.angle_alpha   90.00
_cell.angle_beta   90.00
_cell.angle_gamma   90.00
#
_symmetry.space_group_name_H-M   'P 1'
#
loop_
_entity.id
_entity.type
_entity.pdbx_description
1 polymer ?
#
loop_
_entity_poly.entity_id
_entity_poly.type
_entity_poly.pdbx_seq_one_letter_code
_entity_poly.pdbx_strand_id
1 'polypeptide(L)'
;MTDSPDSPASPDSPASPDSSGSPASPDSPQGPPGRRPRQRKQVLLRLDPSVYDALARWASDELRSANAQIEFLLRRALAEAGRLPREAGPLPRRGRPPKDAGPS
;
A
#
# COMPACT_ATOMS: atom_id res chain seq x y z
N MET A 1 -23.41 36.73 56.27
CA MET A 1 -23.92 37.88 55.50
C MET A 1 -22.80 38.91 55.43
N THR A 2 -21.92 38.74 54.46
CA THR A 2 -20.85 39.64 53.97
C THR A 2 -20.43 38.98 52.65
N ASP A 3 -21.16 39.23 51.56
CA ASP A 3 -20.92 40.28 50.58
C ASP A 3 -19.46 40.30 50.07
N SER A 4 -19.26 39.62 48.92
CA SER A 4 -18.71 40.11 47.63
C SER A 4 -17.77 41.34 47.60
N PRO A 5 -17.08 41.66 46.48
CA PRO A 5 -16.62 40.85 45.35
C PRO A 5 -15.22 41.30 44.82
N ASP A 6 -14.85 40.71 43.66
CA ASP A 6 -14.20 41.39 42.52
C ASP A 6 -12.68 41.58 42.53
N SER A 7 -12.02 40.91 41.58
CA SER A 7 -10.93 41.54 40.85
C SER A 7 -10.79 40.98 39.43
N PRO A 8 -10.43 41.84 38.47
CA PRO A 8 -11.02 41.82 37.14
C PRO A 8 -10.16 41.14 36.08
N ALA A 9 -10.83 40.73 35.00
CA ALA A 9 -10.20 40.42 33.72
C ALA A 9 -9.43 41.64 33.19
N SER A 10 -8.31 41.40 32.52
CA SER A 10 -7.70 42.36 31.61
C SER A 10 -7.30 41.68 30.29
N PRO A 11 -7.35 42.43 29.17
CA PRO A 11 -7.50 41.85 27.84
C PRO A 11 -6.29 42.07 26.91
N ASP A 12 -6.37 41.35 25.79
CA ASP A 12 -5.88 41.63 24.44
C ASP A 12 -4.38 41.55 24.06
N SER A 13 -4.18 41.00 22.86
CA SER A 13 -2.92 40.69 22.16
C SER A 13 -2.31 41.94 21.49
N PRO A 14 -1.08 41.92 20.92
CA PRO A 14 -0.96 41.52 19.51
C PRO A 14 0.41 40.98 19.00
N ALA A 15 0.34 40.44 17.79
CA ALA A 15 1.33 40.48 16.68
C ALA A 15 2.44 39.41 16.58
N SER A 16 2.38 38.71 15.44
CA SER A 16 3.35 37.80 14.81
C SER A 16 4.73 38.41 14.58
N PRO A 17 5.75 37.57 14.33
CA PRO A 17 6.52 37.80 13.11
C PRO A 17 6.95 36.56 12.32
N ASP A 18 7.14 36.84 11.03
CA ASP A 18 8.01 36.20 10.04
C ASP A 18 7.64 34.86 9.40
N SER A 19 6.94 35.02 8.27
CA SER A 19 7.14 34.26 7.03
C SER A 19 8.62 34.17 6.64
N SER A 20 9.31 33.11 7.05
CA SER A 20 10.52 32.65 6.38
C SER A 20 10.14 31.61 5.33
N GLY A 21 9.82 32.11 4.14
CA GLY A 21 9.72 31.28 2.94
C GLY A 21 11.07 30.64 2.65
N SER A 22 11.18 29.34 2.88
CA SER A 22 12.32 28.57 2.34
C SER A 22 12.15 28.46 0.83
N PRO A 23 13.15 28.83 0.01
CA PRO A 23 13.06 28.67 -1.43
C PRO A 23 13.03 27.19 -1.77
N ALA A 24 11.95 26.78 -2.44
CA ALA A 24 11.82 25.45 -3.02
C ALA A 24 13.01 25.19 -3.96
N SER A 25 13.83 24.19 -3.64
CA SER A 25 14.84 23.67 -4.57
C SER A 25 14.11 22.90 -5.68
N PRO A 26 14.17 23.31 -6.96
CA PRO A 26 13.53 22.60 -8.04
C PRO A 26 14.59 21.79 -8.78
N ASP A 27 15.07 20.70 -8.18
CA ASP A 27 15.59 19.60 -9.00
C ASP A 27 15.68 18.31 -8.18
N SER A 28 14.58 17.57 -8.17
CA SER A 28 14.63 16.14 -7.92
C SER A 28 14.25 15.45 -9.23
N PRO A 29 15.13 14.60 -9.80
CA PRO A 29 14.79 13.88 -11.02
C PRO A 29 13.55 13.05 -10.72
N GLN A 30 12.47 13.33 -11.45
CA GLN A 30 11.24 12.57 -11.33
C GLN A 30 11.55 11.12 -11.73
N GLY A 31 11.72 10.27 -10.71
CA GLY A 31 11.82 8.83 -10.90
C GLY A 31 10.60 8.32 -11.67
N PRO A 32 10.72 7.17 -12.36
CA PRO A 32 9.65 6.65 -13.20
C PRO A 32 8.34 6.56 -12.39
N PRO A 33 7.18 6.92 -12.98
CA PRO A 33 5.92 6.96 -12.25
C PRO A 33 5.66 5.60 -11.59
N GLY A 34 5.59 5.60 -10.27
CA GLY A 34 5.29 4.40 -9.48
C GLY A 34 3.99 3.77 -9.98
N ARG A 35 4.04 2.48 -10.33
CA ARG A 35 2.86 1.74 -10.79
C ARG A 35 1.79 1.79 -9.70
N ARG A 36 0.67 2.47 -9.97
CA ARG A 36 -0.45 2.53 -9.03
C ARG A 36 -0.86 1.10 -8.61
N PRO A 37 -1.07 0.84 -7.30
CA PRO A 37 -1.47 -0.47 -6.82
C PRO A 37 -2.78 -0.87 -7.50
N ARG A 38 -2.75 -1.95 -8.27
CA ARG A 38 -3.99 -2.53 -8.80
C ARG A 38 -4.68 -3.25 -7.66
N GLN A 39 -5.94 -2.90 -7.41
CA GLN A 39 -6.74 -3.56 -6.39
C GLN A 39 -6.81 -5.06 -6.70
N ARG A 40 -6.41 -5.89 -5.73
CA ARG A 40 -6.40 -7.35 -5.89
C ARG A 40 -7.83 -7.85 -5.74
N LYS A 41 -8.32 -8.57 -6.75
CA LYS A 41 -9.60 -9.26 -6.66
C LYS A 41 -9.44 -10.51 -5.81
N GLN A 42 -10.22 -10.64 -4.73
CA GLN A 42 -10.30 -11.87 -3.95
C GLN A 42 -11.32 -12.80 -4.60
N VAL A 43 -10.95 -14.07 -4.78
CA VAL A 43 -11.81 -15.10 -5.38
C VAL A 43 -11.75 -16.35 -4.51
N LEU A 44 -12.91 -16.93 -4.21
CA LEU A 44 -12.98 -18.23 -3.54
C LEU A 44 -12.72 -19.34 -4.56
N LEU A 45 -11.67 -20.14 -4.33
CA LEU A 45 -11.31 -21.27 -5.18
C LEU A 45 -11.72 -22.57 -4.48
N ARG A 46 -12.49 -23.41 -5.17
CA ARG A 46 -12.79 -24.78 -4.71
C ARG A 46 -11.73 -25.71 -5.28
N LEU A 47 -10.96 -26.33 -4.40
CA LEU A 47 -9.93 -27.31 -4.75
C LEU A 47 -10.21 -28.61 -4.02
N ASP A 48 -9.80 -29.71 -4.65
CA ASP A 48 -9.62 -30.96 -3.93
C ASP A 48 -8.57 -30.76 -2.81
N PRO A 49 -8.80 -31.22 -1.57
CA PRO A 49 -7.85 -31.05 -0.47
C PRO A 49 -6.46 -31.62 -0.76
N SER A 50 -6.37 -32.76 -1.43
CA SER A 50 -5.09 -33.40 -1.76
C SER A 50 -4.28 -32.57 -2.76
N VAL A 51 -4.96 -31.91 -3.70
CA VAL A 51 -4.34 -30.98 -4.66
C VAL A 51 -3.82 -29.75 -3.94
N TYR A 52 -4.60 -29.19 -3.02
CA TYR A 52 -4.15 -28.06 -2.21
C TYR A 52 -2.90 -28.43 -1.39
N ASP A 53 -2.89 -29.59 -0.76
CA ASP A 53 -1.75 -30.04 0.03
C ASP A 53 -0.48 -30.22 -0.81
N ALA A 54 -0.61 -30.77 -2.03
CA ALA A 54 0.51 -30.88 -2.96
C ALA A 54 1.06 -29.50 -3.36
N LEU A 55 0.17 -28.54 -3.66
CA LEU A 55 0.56 -27.16 -3.98
C LEU A 55 1.23 -26.46 -2.79
N ALA A 56 0.72 -26.68 -1.57
CA ALA A 56 1.28 -26.10 -0.36
C ALA A 56 2.69 -26.65 -0.06
N ARG A 57 2.91 -27.95 -0.23
CA ARG A 57 4.25 -28.57 -0.09
C ARG A 57 5.23 -28.00 -1.11
N TRP A 58 4.84 -27.96 -2.39
CA TRP A 58 5.70 -27.38 -3.43
C TRP A 58 6.01 -25.89 -3.18
N ALA A 59 5.01 -25.11 -2.72
CA ALA A 59 5.24 -23.72 -2.36
C ALA A 59 6.28 -23.59 -1.24
N SER A 60 6.20 -24.44 -0.21
CA SER A 60 7.17 -24.48 0.89
C SER A 60 8.59 -24.78 0.42
N ASP A 61 8.76 -25.74 -0.50
CA ASP A 61 10.05 -26.10 -1.07
C ASP A 61 10.70 -24.92 -1.82
N GLU A 62 9.88 -24.07 -2.46
CA GLU A 62 10.32 -22.84 -3.12
C GLU A 62 10.35 -21.61 -2.19
N LEU A 63 10.11 -21.77 -0.89
CA LEU A 63 10.00 -20.72 0.14
C LEU A 63 8.90 -19.69 -0.14
N ARG A 64 7.84 -20.09 -0.84
CA ARG A 64 6.71 -19.24 -1.32
C ARG A 64 5.46 -19.52 -0.51
N SER A 65 4.56 -18.54 -0.43
CA SER A 65 3.20 -18.81 0.05
C SER A 65 2.41 -19.59 -0.99
N ALA A 66 1.44 -20.41 -0.54
CA ALA A 66 0.56 -21.16 -1.43
C ALA A 66 -0.16 -20.23 -2.45
N ASN A 67 -0.67 -19.08 -2.02
CA ASN A 67 -1.29 -18.11 -2.94
C ASN A 67 -0.35 -17.59 -4.02
N ALA A 68 0.91 -17.30 -3.67
CA ALA A 68 1.87 -16.84 -4.67
C ALA A 68 2.27 -17.98 -5.62
N GLN A 69 2.27 -19.24 -5.16
CA GLN A 69 2.49 -20.40 -6.03
C GLN A 69 1.34 -20.60 -7.02
N ILE A 70 0.10 -20.54 -6.52
CA ILE A 70 -1.11 -20.62 -7.36
C ILE A 70 -1.10 -19.51 -8.42
N GLU A 71 -0.84 -18.26 -8.04
CA GLU A 71 -0.77 -17.13 -8.98
C GLU A 71 0.31 -17.34 -10.06
N PHE A 72 1.48 -17.84 -9.67
CA PHE A 72 2.56 -18.14 -10.61
C PHE A 72 2.13 -19.21 -11.63
N LEU A 73 1.52 -20.29 -11.17
CA LEU A 73 1.02 -21.37 -12.03
C LEU A 73 -0.06 -20.88 -12.99
N LEU A 74 -1.02 -20.09 -12.51
CA LEU A 74 -2.07 -19.53 -13.34
C LEU A 74 -1.51 -18.61 -14.43
N ARG A 75 -0.56 -17.74 -14.08
CA ARG A 75 0.10 -16.86 -15.07
C ARG A 75 0.89 -17.64 -16.09
N ARG A 76 1.62 -18.66 -15.66
CA ARG A 76 2.39 -19.53 -16.54
C ARG A 76 1.46 -20.25 -17.52
N ALA A 77 0.39 -20.89 -17.03
CA ALA A 77 -0.59 -21.57 -17.87
C ALA A 77 -1.27 -20.62 -18.86
N LEU A 78 -1.62 -19.39 -18.44
CA LEU A 78 -2.16 -18.36 -19.33
C LEU A 78 -1.15 -17.92 -20.39
N ALA A 79 0.12 -17.78 -20.04
CA ALA A 79 1.18 -17.41 -20.98
C ALA A 79 1.42 -18.53 -22.02
N GLU A 80 1.53 -19.78 -21.56
CA GLU A 80 1.67 -20.96 -22.41
C GLU A 80 0.47 -21.12 -23.35
N ALA A 81 -0.74 -20.79 -22.89
CA ALA A 81 -1.94 -20.78 -23.72
C ALA A 81 -2.08 -19.55 -24.65
N GLY A 82 -1.17 -18.58 -24.58
CA GLY A 82 -1.27 -17.33 -25.35
C GLY A 82 -2.40 -16.39 -24.89
N ARG A 83 -2.88 -16.53 -23.65
CA ARG A 83 -4.04 -15.84 -23.07
C ARG A 83 -3.68 -14.85 -21.96
N LEU A 84 -2.40 -14.65 -21.66
CA LEU A 84 -1.99 -13.70 -20.64
C LEU A 84 -2.33 -12.26 -21.07
N PRO A 85 -3.14 -11.50 -20.31
CA PRO A 85 -3.48 -10.12 -20.67
C PRO A 85 -2.24 -9.22 -20.73
N ARG A 86 -2.18 -8.32 -21.71
CA ARG A 86 -1.06 -7.38 -21.89
C ARG A 86 -0.87 -6.45 -20.69
N GLU A 87 -1.95 -6.16 -19.97
CA GLU A 87 -1.96 -5.27 -18.82
C GLU A 87 -1.55 -5.98 -17.51
N ALA A 88 -1.41 -7.30 -17.53
CA ALA A 88 -1.00 -8.11 -16.38
C ALA A 88 0.50 -7.90 -16.09
N GLY A 89 0.84 -6.76 -15.49
CA GLY A 89 2.24 -6.48 -15.15
C GLY A 89 2.82 -7.43 -14.08
N PRO A 90 4.10 -7.24 -13.73
CA PRO A 90 4.93 -8.26 -13.09
C PRO A 90 4.40 -8.75 -11.74
N LEU A 91 4.74 -9.99 -11.41
CA LEU A 91 4.51 -10.58 -10.08
C LEU A 91 5.19 -9.69 -9.02
N PRO A 92 4.48 -9.31 -7.94
CA PRO A 92 5.06 -8.51 -6.87
C PRO A 92 6.22 -9.27 -6.20
N ARG A 93 7.30 -8.54 -5.88
CA ARG A 93 8.46 -9.10 -5.19
C ARG A 93 8.11 -9.47 -3.75
N ARG A 94 8.81 -10.49 -3.22
CA ARG A 94 8.68 -10.92 -1.81
C ARG A 94 9.02 -9.77 -0.85
N GLY A 95 8.36 -9.76 0.31
CA GLY A 95 8.83 -9.07 1.51
C GLY A 95 8.52 -7.57 1.64
N ARG A 96 7.98 -6.88 0.61
CA ARG A 96 7.57 -5.48 0.76
C ARG A 96 6.23 -5.22 0.08
N PRO A 97 5.13 -5.04 0.84
CA PRO A 97 3.96 -4.36 0.32
C PRO A 97 4.40 -2.98 -0.21
N PRO A 98 3.99 -2.56 -1.41
CA PRO A 98 4.10 -1.17 -1.81
C PRO A 98 3.50 -0.27 -0.72
N LYS A 99 4.17 0.82 -0.38
CA LYS A 99 3.65 1.79 0.60
C LYS A 99 2.45 2.48 -0.03
N ASP A 100 1.24 2.04 0.28
CA ASP A 100 0.03 2.78 -0.10
C ASP A 100 -0.03 4.07 0.71
N ALA A 101 -0.16 5.20 0.02
CA ALA A 101 -0.57 6.47 0.57
C ALA A 101 -1.98 6.30 1.16
N GLY A 102 -2.12 6.53 2.47
CA GLY A 102 -3.41 6.46 3.15
C GLY A 102 -4.40 7.52 2.64
N PRO A 103 -5.71 7.34 2.84
CA PRO A 103 -6.70 8.36 2.50
C PRO A 103 -6.45 9.60 3.37
N SER A 104 -6.41 10.76 2.71
CA SER A 104 -6.50 12.09 3.34
C SER A 104 -7.87 12.33 3.93
#